data_AF-A0A0R1LTC6-F1
#
_entry.id   AF-A0A0R1LTC6-F1
#
_cell.length_a   1.000
_cell.length_b   1.000
_cell.length_c   1.000
_cell.angle_alpha   90.00
_cell.angle_beta   90.00
_cell.angle_gamma   90.00
#
_symmetry.space_group_name_H-M   'P 1'
#
loop_
_entity.id
_entity.type
_entity.pdbx_description
1 polymer ?
#
loop_
_entity_poly.entity_id
_entity_poly.type
_entity_poly.pdbx_seq_one_letter_code
_entity_poly.pdbx_strand_id
1 'polypeptide(L)'
;MVILSAGARLFDADGDLIKRTAPHEQLKIEAEVVDEKGRHYYQLDPDRFVLKNDVTTEITKWQAAHDDQAEYHYLNAENINQIRWGMPNGCEPAALLEGLHLMGYAQTLSYLDFIAEMPRATDYNPYHGFGGEPDENVPGHFEAIFPEPLAKWARQYGPAHQLANAEIEDLRQLIAQKKPIVTYVTVGFETPESAQYSFGEALSNNHAVLLDGYFGDDLLHVSDPIDGRYWLSTARFKQAYDARKWAVSIG
;
A
#
# COMPACT_ATOMS: atom_id res chain seq x y z
N MET A 1 8.93 18.87 8.96
CA MET A 1 9.05 18.39 7.55
C MET A 1 8.28 19.33 6.64
N VAL A 2 8.63 19.45 5.36
CA VAL A 2 7.87 20.22 4.37
C VAL A 2 7.30 19.26 3.34
N ILE A 3 6.08 19.52 2.88
CA ILE A 3 5.40 18.77 1.82
C ILE A 3 5.02 19.69 0.67
N LEU A 4 4.94 19.14 -0.52
CA LEU A 4 4.45 19.83 -1.71
C LEU A 4 3.00 19.44 -1.98
N SER A 5 2.13 20.44 -2.10
CA SER A 5 0.73 20.26 -2.51
C SER A 5 0.62 20.27 -4.04
N ALA A 6 -0.21 19.39 -4.61
CA ALA A 6 -0.66 19.48 -6.00
C ALA A 6 -2.13 19.96 -6.11
N GLY A 7 -2.55 20.88 -5.23
CA GLY A 7 -3.96 21.25 -5.08
C GLY A 7 -4.68 20.47 -3.97
N ALA A 8 -3.94 20.18 -2.90
CA ALA A 8 -4.38 19.37 -1.78
C ALA A 8 -5.63 19.93 -1.10
N ARG A 9 -6.47 19.03 -0.58
CA ARG A 9 -7.60 19.43 0.26
C ARG A 9 -7.12 19.69 1.68
N LEU A 10 -7.48 20.86 2.18
CA LEU A 10 -7.21 21.29 3.54
C LEU A 10 -8.48 21.13 4.37
N PHE A 11 -8.39 20.40 5.47
CA PHE A 11 -9.48 20.10 6.39
C PHE A 11 -9.26 20.79 7.74
N ASP A 12 -10.35 21.10 8.42
CA ASP A 12 -10.31 21.51 9.83
C ASP A 12 -10.31 20.29 10.77
N ALA A 13 -10.32 20.56 12.09
CA ALA A 13 -10.33 19.54 13.12
C ALA A 13 -11.60 18.67 13.13
N ASP A 14 -12.72 19.17 12.60
CA ASP A 14 -13.98 18.43 12.47
C ASP A 14 -13.99 17.57 11.18
N GLY A 15 -12.98 17.73 10.33
CA GLY A 15 -12.84 17.01 9.07
C GLY A 15 -13.60 17.65 7.91
N ASP A 16 -14.06 18.90 8.08
CA ASP A 16 -14.73 19.67 7.05
C ASP A 16 -13.70 20.34 6.12
N LEU A 17 -14.03 20.38 4.83
CA LEU A 17 -13.15 20.98 3.83
C LEU A 17 -13.11 22.50 4.00
N ILE A 18 -11.94 23.05 4.36
CA ILE A 18 -11.70 24.49 4.45
C ILE A 18 -11.51 25.07 3.04
N LYS A 19 -10.52 24.54 2.31
CA LYS A 19 -10.13 25.01 0.97
C LYS A 19 -9.24 24.01 0.25
N ARG A 20 -8.88 24.34 -0.99
CA ARG A 20 -7.73 23.72 -1.68
C ARG A 20 -6.52 24.63 -1.61
N THR A 21 -5.35 24.04 -1.40
CA THR A 21 -4.05 24.73 -1.46
C THR A 21 -3.67 25.04 -2.91
N ALA A 22 -2.73 25.95 -3.11
CA ALA A 22 -2.20 26.19 -4.44
C ALA A 22 -1.35 24.98 -4.91
N PRO A 23 -1.27 24.71 -6.23
CA PRO A 23 -0.27 23.82 -6.77
C PRO A 23 1.13 24.31 -6.38
N HIS A 24 1.99 23.37 -6.00
CA HIS A 24 3.36 23.58 -5.55
C HIS A 24 3.51 24.44 -4.28
N GLU A 25 2.43 24.61 -3.51
CA GLU A 25 2.50 25.22 -2.18
C GLU A 25 3.29 24.30 -1.23
N GLN A 26 4.31 24.86 -0.59
CA GLN A 26 5.07 24.17 0.45
C GLN A 26 4.40 24.36 1.81
N LEU A 27 4.03 23.25 2.45
CA LEU A 27 3.36 23.27 3.75
C LEU A 27 4.29 22.66 4.80
N LYS A 28 4.36 23.30 5.96
CA LYS A 28 5.12 22.78 7.10
C LYS A 28 4.24 21.81 7.88
N ILE A 29 4.79 20.64 8.20
CA ILE A 29 4.13 19.60 9.00
C ILE A 29 4.59 19.69 10.44
N GLU A 30 3.63 19.60 11.36
CA GLU A 30 3.84 19.42 12.79
C GLU A 30 3.82 17.94 13.19
N ALA A 31 2.84 17.17 12.72
CA ALA A 31 2.69 15.76 13.06
C ALA A 31 2.01 14.94 11.94
N GLU A 32 2.18 13.63 11.98
CA GLU A 32 1.31 12.66 11.30
C GLU A 32 0.21 12.22 12.27
N VAL A 33 -1.05 12.21 11.79
CA VAL A 33 -2.21 11.82 12.60
C VAL A 33 -3.12 10.91 11.80
N VAL A 34 -3.80 10.00 12.51
CA VAL A 34 -4.80 9.09 11.95
C VAL A 34 -6.14 9.39 12.61
N ASP A 35 -7.18 9.60 11.80
CA ASP A 35 -8.51 9.86 12.35
C ASP A 35 -9.22 8.57 12.79
N GLU A 36 -10.38 8.72 13.42
CA GLU A 36 -11.18 7.58 13.87
C GLU A 36 -11.61 6.67 12.70
N LYS A 37 -11.63 7.15 11.46
CA LYS A 37 -11.95 6.39 10.23
C LYS A 37 -10.72 5.71 9.62
N GLY A 38 -9.55 5.80 10.25
CA GLY A 38 -8.30 5.20 9.78
C GLY A 38 -7.64 5.99 8.63
N ARG A 39 -8.10 7.21 8.35
CA ARG A 39 -7.54 8.07 7.31
C ARG A 39 -6.30 8.77 7.84
N HIS A 40 -5.26 8.81 7.01
CA HIS A 40 -3.96 9.39 7.34
C HIS A 40 -3.83 10.84 6.89
N TYR A 41 -3.40 11.69 7.81
CA TYR A 41 -3.23 13.12 7.62
C TYR A 41 -1.85 13.60 8.07
N TYR A 42 -1.39 14.67 7.43
CA TYR A 42 -0.42 15.58 8.00
C TYR A 42 -1.13 16.73 8.70
N GLN A 43 -0.83 16.93 9.97
CA GLN A 43 -1.23 18.11 10.71
C GLN A 43 -0.27 19.25 10.39
N LEU A 44 -0.81 20.38 9.92
CA LEU A 44 -0.05 21.59 9.61
C LEU A 44 0.03 22.53 10.81
N ASP A 45 -1.05 22.59 11.58
CA ASP A 45 -1.18 23.27 12.88
C ASP A 45 -2.42 22.70 13.63
N PRO A 46 -2.77 23.17 14.85
CA PRO A 46 -3.87 22.60 15.63
C PRO A 46 -5.22 22.50 14.91
N ASP A 47 -5.47 23.35 13.92
CA ASP A 47 -6.78 23.48 13.27
C ASP A 47 -6.75 23.08 11.79
N ARG A 48 -5.61 22.63 11.24
CA ARG A 48 -5.44 22.43 9.79
C ARG A 48 -4.73 21.14 9.45
N PHE A 49 -5.36 20.34 8.60
CA PHE A 49 -4.91 19.00 8.22
C PHE A 49 -4.96 18.82 6.70
N VAL A 50 -4.02 18.05 6.14
CA VAL A 50 -4.06 17.61 4.74
C VAL A 50 -3.96 16.09 4.68
N LEU A 51 -4.68 15.47 3.75
CA LEU A 51 -4.56 14.03 3.54
C LEU A 51 -3.15 13.70 3.03
N LYS A 52 -2.55 12.64 3.56
CA LYS A 52 -1.20 12.19 3.16
C LYS A 52 -1.08 11.98 1.64
N ASN A 53 -2.14 11.45 1.03
CA ASN A 53 -2.27 11.20 -0.42
C ASN A 53 -2.31 12.46 -1.29
N ASP A 54 -2.74 13.59 -0.73
CA ASP A 54 -2.94 14.82 -1.50
C ASP A 54 -1.63 15.61 -1.64
N VAL A 55 -0.54 15.13 -1.04
CA VAL A 55 0.75 15.80 -0.93
C VAL A 55 1.91 14.81 -1.10
N THR A 56 3.13 15.32 -1.22
CA THR A 56 4.34 14.48 -1.25
C THR A 56 5.45 15.06 -0.38
N THR A 57 6.18 14.17 0.29
CA THR A 57 7.43 14.48 0.99
C THR A 57 8.64 14.42 0.06
N GLU A 58 8.51 13.82 -1.12
CA GLU A 58 9.55 13.70 -2.16
C GLU A 58 9.57 14.94 -3.08
N ILE A 59 9.61 16.13 -2.49
CA ILE A 59 9.41 17.43 -3.17
C ILE A 59 10.28 17.58 -4.42
N THR A 60 11.60 17.36 -4.28
CA THR A 60 12.54 17.57 -5.38
C THR A 60 12.29 16.62 -6.55
N LYS A 61 11.96 15.36 -6.26
CA LYS A 61 11.65 14.37 -7.32
C LYS A 61 10.34 14.70 -8.01
N TRP A 62 9.35 15.14 -7.25
CA TRP A 62 8.07 15.57 -7.81
C TRP A 62 8.23 16.78 -8.73
N GLN A 63 9.01 17.77 -8.31
CA GLN A 63 9.31 18.95 -9.13
C GLN A 63 10.06 18.57 -10.39
N ALA A 64 11.10 17.74 -10.29
CA ALA A 64 11.83 17.25 -11.46
C ALA A 64 10.92 16.51 -12.45
N ALA A 65 10.12 15.56 -11.98
CA ALA A 65 9.17 14.84 -12.83
C ALA A 65 8.13 15.77 -13.49
N HIS A 66 7.72 16.83 -12.80
CA HIS A 66 6.82 17.85 -13.35
C HIS A 66 7.49 18.70 -14.43
N ASP A 67 8.70 19.20 -14.15
CA ASP A 67 9.48 20.04 -15.07
C ASP A 67 9.82 19.26 -16.35
N ASP A 68 10.11 17.97 -16.22
CA ASP A 68 10.40 17.05 -17.34
C ASP A 68 9.14 16.60 -18.10
N GLN A 69 7.94 17.03 -17.66
CA GLN A 69 6.65 16.57 -18.21
C GLN A 69 6.56 15.03 -18.25
N ALA A 70 7.06 14.39 -17.19
CA ALA A 70 7.14 12.95 -17.11
C ALA A 70 5.75 12.30 -17.10
N GLU A 71 5.72 11.03 -17.48
CA GLU A 71 4.48 10.27 -17.52
C GLU A 71 3.88 10.11 -16.11
N TYR A 72 2.58 10.36 -15.98
CA TYR A 72 1.85 10.30 -14.71
C TYR A 72 0.67 9.33 -14.83
N HIS A 73 0.72 8.26 -14.04
CA HIS A 73 -0.39 7.32 -13.88
C HIS A 73 -0.75 7.18 -12.41
N TYR A 74 -2.03 7.32 -12.10
CA TYR A 74 -2.53 7.17 -10.75
C TYR A 74 -3.96 6.64 -10.82
N LEU A 75 -4.17 5.44 -10.28
CA LEU A 75 -5.46 4.75 -10.33
C LEU A 75 -6.38 5.16 -9.18
N ASN A 76 -5.85 5.80 -8.14
CA ASN A 76 -6.59 6.31 -7.00
C ASN A 76 -7.36 5.19 -6.26
N ALA A 77 -6.63 4.13 -5.90
CA ALA A 77 -7.15 3.09 -5.02
C ALA A 77 -7.55 3.70 -3.66
N GLU A 78 -8.50 3.06 -2.99
CA GLU A 78 -8.84 3.41 -1.60
C GLU A 78 -7.74 2.96 -0.62
N ASN A 79 -7.98 3.11 0.68
CA ASN A 79 -7.09 2.58 1.71
C ASN A 79 -7.88 1.90 2.82
N ILE A 80 -7.59 0.63 3.02
CA ILE A 80 -8.12 -0.21 4.08
C ILE A 80 -7.07 -0.25 5.18
N ASN A 81 -7.30 0.53 6.23
CA ASN A 81 -6.41 0.59 7.39
C ASN A 81 -6.55 -0.69 8.24
N GLN A 82 -5.58 -1.59 8.13
CA GLN A 82 -5.63 -2.90 8.79
C GLN A 82 -5.63 -2.78 10.33
N ILE A 83 -4.94 -1.78 10.87
CA ILE A 83 -4.82 -1.54 12.31
C ILE A 83 -6.17 -1.12 12.89
N ARG A 84 -6.90 -0.26 12.17
CA ARG A 84 -8.25 0.17 12.54
C ARG A 84 -9.21 -1.01 12.68
N TRP A 85 -9.06 -2.00 11.81
CA TRP A 85 -9.89 -3.20 11.80
C TRP A 85 -9.43 -4.28 12.79
N GLY A 86 -8.38 -4.02 13.58
CA GLY A 86 -7.84 -4.98 14.54
C GLY A 86 -7.08 -6.13 13.87
N MET A 87 -6.54 -5.91 12.66
CA MET A 87 -5.85 -6.92 11.86
C MET A 87 -4.37 -6.52 11.64
N PRO A 88 -3.52 -6.50 12.69
CA PRO A 88 -2.10 -6.11 12.58
C PRO A 88 -1.29 -6.90 11.55
N ASN A 89 -1.72 -8.10 11.14
CA ASN A 89 -1.05 -8.92 10.12
C ASN A 89 -1.85 -9.05 8.81
N GLY A 90 -2.92 -8.27 8.64
CA GLY A 90 -3.80 -8.35 7.47
C GLY A 90 -3.38 -7.51 6.25
N CYS A 91 -2.08 -7.27 6.03
CA CYS A 91 -1.62 -6.37 4.96
C CYS A 91 -1.94 -6.89 3.55
N GLU A 92 -1.71 -8.17 3.27
CA GLU A 92 -2.02 -8.80 1.99
C GLU A 92 -3.52 -8.80 1.65
N PRO A 93 -4.44 -9.22 2.54
CA PRO A 93 -5.87 -9.10 2.27
C PRO A 93 -6.32 -7.65 2.07
N ALA A 94 -5.75 -6.68 2.80
CA ALA A 94 -6.14 -5.28 2.68
C ALA A 94 -5.76 -4.74 1.29
N ALA A 95 -4.49 -4.86 0.91
CA ALA A 95 -4.00 -4.44 -0.39
C ALA A 95 -4.73 -5.15 -1.54
N LEU A 96 -5.01 -6.45 -1.41
CA LEU A 96 -5.76 -7.19 -2.42
C LEU A 96 -7.20 -6.66 -2.58
N LEU A 97 -7.91 -6.44 -1.47
CA LEU A 97 -9.30 -5.98 -1.53
C LEU A 97 -9.41 -4.56 -2.12
N GLU A 98 -8.49 -3.67 -1.75
CA GLU A 98 -8.37 -2.33 -2.34
C GLU A 98 -8.26 -2.40 -3.88
N GLY A 99 -7.38 -3.28 -4.38
CA GLY A 99 -7.18 -3.46 -5.80
C GLY A 99 -8.37 -4.13 -6.50
N LEU A 100 -9.04 -5.08 -5.85
CA LEU A 100 -10.27 -5.70 -6.36
C LEU A 100 -11.39 -4.64 -6.48
N HIS A 101 -11.63 -3.85 -5.44
CA HIS A 101 -12.62 -2.77 -5.45
C HIS A 101 -12.33 -1.74 -6.54
N LEU A 102 -11.07 -1.33 -6.68
CA LEU A 102 -10.63 -0.42 -7.74
C LEU A 102 -10.95 -0.98 -9.15
N MET A 103 -10.80 -2.29 -9.33
CA MET A 103 -11.10 -2.96 -10.60
C MET A 103 -12.59 -3.31 -10.78
N GLY A 104 -13.44 -2.94 -9.83
CA GLY A 104 -14.88 -3.20 -9.87
C GLY A 104 -15.28 -4.62 -9.46
N TYR A 105 -14.35 -5.38 -8.88
CA TYR A 105 -14.60 -6.70 -8.30
C TYR A 105 -14.86 -6.59 -6.80
N ALA A 106 -15.50 -7.60 -6.21
CA ALA A 106 -15.72 -7.71 -4.76
C ALA A 106 -16.38 -6.49 -4.07
N GLN A 107 -17.01 -5.56 -4.81
CA GLN A 107 -17.45 -4.24 -4.31
C GLN A 107 -18.39 -4.24 -3.10
N THR A 108 -19.01 -5.38 -2.79
CA THR A 108 -19.94 -5.51 -1.65
C THR A 108 -19.29 -6.12 -0.41
N LEU A 109 -18.04 -6.60 -0.50
CA LEU A 109 -17.34 -7.22 0.61
C LEU A 109 -16.73 -6.16 1.51
N SER A 110 -17.00 -6.27 2.80
CA SER A 110 -16.21 -5.55 3.79
C SER A 110 -14.86 -6.24 3.99
N TYR A 111 -13.89 -5.51 4.53
CA TYR A 111 -12.58 -6.09 4.84
C TYR A 111 -12.64 -7.29 5.80
N LEU A 112 -13.52 -7.23 6.81
CA LEU A 112 -13.69 -8.32 7.76
C LEU A 112 -14.33 -9.55 7.11
N ASP A 113 -15.35 -9.36 6.26
CA ASP A 113 -15.96 -10.47 5.50
C ASP A 113 -14.92 -11.11 4.57
N PHE A 114 -14.12 -10.28 3.90
CA PHE A 114 -13.08 -10.74 2.99
C PHE A 114 -12.01 -11.58 3.70
N ILE A 115 -11.55 -11.15 4.89
CA ILE A 115 -10.61 -11.92 5.71
C ILE A 115 -11.24 -13.23 6.22
N ALA A 116 -12.52 -13.20 6.62
CA ALA A 116 -13.21 -14.38 7.12
C ALA A 116 -13.30 -15.49 6.06
N GLU A 117 -13.38 -15.12 4.78
CA GLU A 117 -13.42 -16.05 3.64
C GLU A 117 -12.02 -16.46 3.14
N MET A 118 -10.94 -15.87 3.65
CA MET A 118 -9.58 -16.17 3.23
C MET A 118 -9.09 -17.53 3.77
N PRO A 119 -8.54 -18.43 2.92
CA PRO A 119 -8.10 -19.76 3.33
C PRO A 119 -6.97 -19.66 4.34
N ARG A 120 -7.11 -20.37 5.46
CA ARG A 120 -6.06 -20.56 6.45
C ARG A 120 -5.22 -21.79 6.12
N ALA A 121 -3.91 -21.68 6.25
CA ALA A 121 -3.00 -22.80 6.16
C ALA A 121 -2.96 -23.53 7.51
N THR A 122 -3.45 -24.77 7.57
CA THR A 122 -3.49 -25.55 8.82
C THR A 122 -2.11 -25.92 9.36
N ASP A 123 -1.08 -25.83 8.53
CA ASP A 123 0.33 -26.06 8.86
C ASP A 123 1.11 -24.74 9.08
N TYR A 124 0.41 -23.60 9.13
CA TYR A 124 0.97 -22.25 9.24
C TYR A 124 1.94 -21.88 8.11
N ASN A 125 1.88 -22.60 6.98
CA ASN A 125 2.74 -22.35 5.85
C ASN A 125 2.10 -21.33 4.88
N PRO A 126 2.67 -20.12 4.73
CA PRO A 126 2.10 -19.08 3.86
C PRO A 126 2.08 -19.46 2.38
N TYR A 127 2.79 -20.51 1.95
CA TYR A 127 2.70 -21.08 0.60
C TYR A 127 1.39 -21.84 0.35
N HIS A 128 0.64 -22.22 1.39
CA HIS A 128 -0.59 -23.02 1.29
C HIS A 128 -1.88 -22.22 1.56
N GLY A 129 -1.77 -21.02 2.12
CA GLY A 129 -2.88 -20.17 2.56
C GLY A 129 -2.35 -19.09 3.50
N PHE A 130 -3.23 -18.40 4.24
CA PHE A 130 -2.80 -17.48 5.29
C PHE A 130 -2.27 -18.25 6.50
N GLY A 131 -1.02 -18.01 6.88
CA GLY A 131 -0.27 -18.74 7.90
C GLY A 131 -0.52 -18.20 9.32
N GLY A 132 -1.64 -18.55 9.94
CA GLY A 132 -2.02 -18.06 11.28
C GLY A 132 -3.28 -17.21 11.20
N GLU A 133 -3.44 -16.24 12.11
CA GLU A 133 -4.59 -15.35 12.15
C GLU A 133 -4.17 -13.87 12.00
N PRO A 134 -4.87 -13.07 11.18
CA PRO A 134 -4.48 -11.67 10.94
C PRO A 134 -4.59 -10.75 12.17
N ASP A 135 -5.35 -11.15 13.20
CA ASP A 135 -5.56 -10.42 14.45
C ASP A 135 -4.62 -10.83 15.59
N GLU A 136 -3.81 -11.87 15.39
CA GLU A 136 -2.91 -12.42 16.41
C GLU A 136 -1.44 -12.27 16.03
N ASN A 137 -0.57 -12.22 17.03
CA ASN A 137 0.89 -12.34 16.86
C ASN A 137 1.35 -13.55 17.66
N VAL A 138 1.63 -14.67 16.98
CA VAL A 138 1.98 -15.93 17.62
C VAL A 138 3.48 -16.21 17.43
N PRO A 139 4.27 -16.33 18.51
CA PRO A 139 5.70 -16.59 18.40
C PRO A 139 6.01 -17.85 17.57
N GLY A 140 6.82 -17.68 16.52
CA GLY A 140 7.24 -18.75 15.62
C GLY A 140 6.29 -19.04 14.46
N HIS A 141 5.15 -18.36 14.39
CA HIS A 141 4.29 -18.33 13.22
C HIS A 141 4.73 -17.21 12.27
N PHE A 142 4.18 -17.24 11.05
CA PHE A 142 4.40 -16.22 10.04
C PHE A 142 3.06 -15.82 9.44
N GLU A 143 2.42 -14.84 10.07
CA GLU A 143 1.08 -14.35 9.77
C GLU A 143 1.06 -13.58 8.45
N ALA A 144 1.00 -14.33 7.36
CA ALA A 144 0.95 -13.81 6.01
C ALA A 144 0.35 -14.85 5.05
N ILE A 145 0.06 -14.42 3.83
CA ILE A 145 -0.23 -15.31 2.70
C ILE A 145 0.69 -14.94 1.54
N PHE A 146 1.35 -15.92 0.92
CA PHE A 146 2.29 -15.66 -0.17
C PHE A 146 1.62 -15.47 -1.53
N PRO A 147 2.34 -14.95 -2.55
CA PRO A 147 1.73 -14.49 -3.80
C PRO A 147 0.91 -15.57 -4.53
N GLU A 148 1.37 -16.81 -4.55
CA GLU A 148 0.68 -17.90 -5.26
C GLU A 148 -0.71 -18.21 -4.66
N PRO A 149 -0.82 -18.55 -3.36
CA PRO A 149 -2.13 -18.77 -2.74
C PRO A 149 -2.98 -17.49 -2.72
N LEU A 150 -2.40 -16.31 -2.55
CA LEU A 150 -3.13 -15.04 -2.61
C LEU A 150 -3.79 -14.85 -3.98
N ALA A 151 -3.01 -14.96 -5.07
CA ALA A 151 -3.54 -14.84 -6.43
C ALA A 151 -4.56 -15.94 -6.74
N LYS A 152 -4.34 -17.18 -6.26
CA LYS A 152 -5.28 -18.29 -6.44
C LYS A 152 -6.62 -18.03 -5.80
N TRP A 153 -6.62 -17.51 -4.57
CA TRP A 153 -7.84 -17.18 -3.88
C TRP A 153 -8.54 -15.94 -4.47
N ALA A 154 -7.79 -14.91 -4.86
CA ALA A 154 -8.31 -13.71 -5.52
C ALA A 154 -9.13 -14.02 -6.79
N ARG A 155 -8.75 -15.08 -7.53
CA ARG A 155 -9.39 -15.50 -8.78
C ARG A 155 -10.87 -15.87 -8.67
N GLN A 156 -11.42 -16.05 -7.47
CA GLN A 156 -12.86 -16.21 -7.30
C GLN A 156 -13.65 -14.91 -7.50
N TYR A 157 -13.00 -13.74 -7.33
CA TYR A 157 -13.63 -12.43 -7.43
C TYR A 157 -13.33 -11.73 -8.77
N GLY A 158 -12.12 -11.91 -9.30
CA GLY A 158 -11.69 -11.32 -10.58
C GLY A 158 -10.32 -11.86 -11.03
N PRO A 159 -9.87 -11.57 -12.26
CA PRO A 159 -8.57 -12.02 -12.75
C PRO A 159 -7.43 -11.56 -11.83
N ALA A 160 -6.56 -12.49 -11.45
CA ALA A 160 -5.41 -12.21 -10.61
C ALA A 160 -4.25 -13.17 -10.92
N HIS A 161 -3.04 -12.60 -11.03
CA HIS A 161 -1.84 -13.32 -11.47
C HIS A 161 -0.67 -13.01 -10.56
N GLN A 162 -0.03 -14.06 -10.03
CA GLN A 162 1.26 -13.91 -9.39
C GLN A 162 2.30 -13.48 -10.42
N LEU A 163 3.15 -12.55 -10.02
CA LEU A 163 4.34 -12.13 -10.73
C LEU A 163 5.55 -12.54 -9.89
N ALA A 164 6.41 -13.37 -10.47
CA ALA A 164 7.68 -13.76 -9.87
C ALA A 164 8.81 -13.04 -10.61
N ASN A 165 9.71 -12.39 -9.86
CA ASN A 165 10.86 -11.65 -10.39
C ASN A 165 10.48 -10.48 -11.30
N ALA A 166 9.31 -9.85 -11.08
CA ALA A 166 8.93 -8.66 -11.83
C ALA A 166 9.80 -7.47 -11.43
N GLU A 167 10.40 -6.80 -12.41
CA GLU A 167 11.15 -5.56 -12.21
C GLU A 167 10.20 -4.37 -12.13
N ILE A 168 10.71 -3.21 -11.69
CA ILE A 168 9.90 -1.98 -11.57
C ILE A 168 9.27 -1.58 -12.91
N GLU A 169 9.97 -1.80 -14.01
CA GLU A 169 9.49 -1.52 -15.36
C GLU A 169 8.28 -2.39 -15.73
N ASP A 170 8.27 -3.67 -15.32
CA ASP A 170 7.12 -4.56 -15.51
C ASP A 170 5.91 -4.06 -14.70
N LEU A 171 6.16 -3.62 -13.46
CA LEU A 171 5.12 -3.06 -12.59
C LEU A 171 4.53 -1.79 -13.19
N ARG A 172 5.36 -0.86 -13.69
CA ARG A 172 4.88 0.36 -14.36
C ARG A 172 4.05 0.05 -15.60
N GLN A 173 4.48 -0.92 -16.41
CA GLN A 173 3.72 -1.32 -17.59
C GLN A 173 2.31 -1.83 -17.21
N LEU A 174 2.19 -2.56 -16.11
CA LEU A 174 0.89 -3.01 -15.59
C LEU A 174 0.04 -1.83 -15.07
N ILE A 175 0.63 -0.88 -14.35
CA ILE A 175 -0.08 0.34 -13.93
C ILE A 175 -0.57 1.15 -15.13
N ALA A 176 0.23 1.30 -16.19
CA ALA A 176 -0.17 1.98 -17.42
C ALA A 176 -1.33 1.26 -18.14
N GLN A 177 -1.45 -0.06 -17.93
CA GLN A 177 -2.59 -0.88 -18.37
C GLN A 177 -3.78 -0.85 -17.41
N LYS A 178 -3.73 0.01 -16.37
CA LYS A 178 -4.73 0.14 -15.31
C LYS A 178 -4.90 -1.13 -14.47
N LYS A 179 -3.82 -1.86 -14.26
CA LYS A 179 -3.80 -3.06 -13.41
C LYS A 179 -3.08 -2.75 -12.10
N PRO A 180 -3.78 -2.54 -10.98
CA PRO A 180 -3.15 -2.34 -9.69
C PRO A 180 -2.48 -3.64 -9.21
N ILE A 181 -1.49 -3.52 -8.34
CA ILE A 181 -0.58 -4.61 -8.03
C ILE A 181 -0.34 -4.69 -6.53
N VAL A 182 -0.63 -5.84 -5.91
CA VAL A 182 -0.16 -6.11 -4.55
C VAL A 182 1.33 -6.41 -4.62
N THR A 183 2.15 -5.66 -3.88
CA THR A 183 3.61 -5.82 -3.86
C THR A 183 4.08 -6.17 -2.47
N TYR A 184 4.94 -7.18 -2.36
CA TYR A 184 5.51 -7.63 -1.10
C TYR A 184 6.79 -6.88 -0.82
N VAL A 185 6.77 -6.08 0.25
CA VAL A 185 7.82 -5.17 0.67
C VAL A 185 8.17 -5.45 2.13
N THR A 186 8.79 -4.49 2.80
CA THR A 186 9.07 -4.53 4.23
C THR A 186 8.28 -3.42 4.91
N VAL A 187 7.98 -3.60 6.19
CA VAL A 187 7.34 -2.55 7.00
C VAL A 187 8.16 -1.27 6.89
N GLY A 188 7.51 -0.13 6.59
CA GLY A 188 8.17 1.16 6.44
C GLY A 188 9.14 1.28 5.24
N PHE A 189 9.19 0.28 4.36
CA PHE A 189 10.22 0.14 3.31
C PHE A 189 11.64 0.10 3.88
N GLU A 190 11.79 -0.50 5.07
CA GLU A 190 13.07 -0.67 5.74
C GLU A 190 13.93 -1.77 5.09
N THR A 191 15.17 -1.90 5.55
CA THR A 191 16.06 -2.96 5.09
C THR A 191 15.45 -4.34 5.38
N PRO A 192 15.42 -5.27 4.39
CA PRO A 192 14.98 -6.65 4.58
C PRO A 192 15.71 -7.37 5.71
N GLU A 193 14.95 -8.03 6.59
CA GLU A 193 15.49 -8.85 7.67
C GLU A 193 15.07 -10.30 7.49
N SER A 194 16.03 -11.20 7.22
CA SER A 194 15.74 -12.63 7.05
C SER A 194 15.64 -13.37 8.39
N ALA A 195 14.66 -14.25 8.51
CA ALA A 195 14.50 -15.18 9.62
C ALA A 195 14.15 -16.59 9.11
N GLN A 196 14.41 -17.60 9.95
CA GLN A 196 14.14 -19.00 9.66
C GLN A 196 12.82 -19.43 10.30
N TYR A 197 11.94 -20.02 9.48
CA TYR A 197 10.65 -20.58 9.89
C TYR A 197 10.59 -22.07 9.55
N SER A 198 9.55 -22.76 10.03
CA SER A 198 9.36 -24.20 9.76
C SER A 198 9.26 -24.54 8.27
N PHE A 199 8.84 -23.58 7.44
CA PHE A 199 8.70 -23.70 5.98
C PHE A 199 9.89 -23.14 5.19
N GLY A 200 10.93 -22.62 5.87
CA GLY A 200 12.13 -22.05 5.24
C GLY A 200 12.42 -20.61 5.64
N GLU A 201 13.28 -19.95 4.87
CA GLU A 201 13.64 -18.54 5.09
C GLU A 201 12.53 -17.59 4.59
N ALA A 202 12.22 -16.57 5.38
CA ALA A 202 11.33 -15.48 4.99
C ALA A 202 11.77 -14.16 5.65
N LEU A 203 11.23 -13.03 5.18
CA LEU A 203 11.52 -11.73 5.78
C LEU A 203 10.67 -11.52 7.03
N SER A 204 11.28 -11.36 8.21
CA SER A 204 10.56 -11.16 9.48
C SER A 204 9.85 -9.81 9.55
N ASN A 205 10.34 -8.80 8.84
CA ASN A 205 9.69 -7.51 8.68
C ASN A 205 8.81 -7.46 7.41
N ASN A 206 8.15 -8.57 7.08
CA ASN A 206 7.24 -8.68 5.93
C ASN A 206 6.15 -7.63 5.95
N HIS A 207 5.84 -7.09 4.77
CA HIS A 207 4.68 -6.24 4.56
C HIS A 207 4.17 -6.38 3.13
N ALA A 208 2.93 -5.97 2.90
CA ALA A 208 2.35 -5.88 1.57
C ALA A 208 1.56 -4.58 1.42
N VAL A 209 1.71 -3.95 0.26
CA VAL A 209 1.04 -2.70 -0.11
C VAL A 209 0.46 -2.82 -1.51
N LEU A 210 -0.55 -2.01 -1.83
CA LEU A 210 -1.05 -1.91 -3.20
C LEU A 210 -0.29 -0.80 -3.93
N LEU A 211 0.44 -1.15 -4.98
CA LEU A 211 0.99 -0.22 -5.95
C LEU A 211 -0.10 0.14 -6.98
N ASP A 212 -0.41 1.43 -7.11
CA ASP A 212 -1.49 1.91 -7.99
C ASP A 212 -1.11 3.19 -8.77
N GLY A 213 0.16 3.59 -8.77
CA GLY A 213 0.61 4.74 -9.54
C GLY A 213 2.12 4.90 -9.68
N TYR A 214 2.52 5.73 -10.64
CA TYR A 214 3.88 6.22 -10.81
C TYR A 214 3.89 7.63 -11.42
N PHE A 215 4.96 8.36 -11.16
CA PHE A 215 5.20 9.67 -11.77
C PHE A 215 6.66 9.78 -12.19
N GLY A 216 6.89 9.68 -13.49
CA GLY A 216 8.22 9.47 -14.06
C GLY A 216 8.91 8.23 -13.49
N ASP A 217 10.24 8.23 -13.57
CA ASP A 217 11.05 7.09 -13.14
C ASP A 217 11.38 7.09 -11.64
N ASP A 218 11.10 8.19 -10.96
CA ASP A 218 11.59 8.44 -9.60
C ASP A 218 10.54 8.26 -8.52
N LEU A 219 9.25 8.22 -8.87
CA LEU A 219 8.16 8.16 -7.90
C LEU A 219 7.20 7.03 -8.21
N LEU A 220 6.81 6.33 -7.15
CA LEU A 220 5.74 5.35 -7.12
C LEU A 220 4.67 5.81 -6.13
N HIS A 221 3.42 5.40 -6.34
CA HIS A 221 2.34 5.62 -5.41
C HIS A 221 1.84 4.30 -4.85
N VAL A 222 1.69 4.25 -3.52
CA VAL A 222 1.18 3.06 -2.83
C VAL A 222 -0.01 3.42 -1.95
N SER A 223 -0.94 2.48 -1.82
CA SER A 223 -1.83 2.37 -0.67
C SER A 223 -1.23 1.36 0.32
N ASP A 224 -0.80 1.89 1.46
CA ASP A 224 -0.20 1.14 2.56
C ASP A 224 -1.27 0.88 3.64
N PRO A 225 -1.61 -0.38 3.95
CA PRO A 225 -2.61 -0.68 4.96
C PRO A 225 -2.25 -0.21 6.38
N ILE A 226 -0.98 0.12 6.65
CA ILE A 226 -0.52 0.69 7.93
C ILE A 226 -0.47 2.21 7.84
N ASP A 227 0.21 2.74 6.81
CA ASP A 227 0.64 4.15 6.76
C ASP A 227 -0.18 5.05 5.81
N GLY A 228 -1.24 4.51 5.21
CA GLY A 228 -2.12 5.21 4.30
C GLY A 228 -1.57 5.31 2.88
N ARG A 229 -2.07 6.28 2.12
CA ARG A 229 -1.69 6.46 0.71
C ARG A 229 -0.67 7.56 0.55
N TYR A 230 0.39 7.29 -0.19
CA TYR A 230 1.47 8.26 -0.40
C TYR A 230 2.37 7.92 -1.60
N TRP A 231 3.06 8.96 -2.05
CA TRP A 231 4.14 8.86 -3.01
C TRP A 231 5.47 8.63 -2.30
N LEU A 232 6.28 7.72 -2.83
CA LEU A 232 7.64 7.46 -2.35
C LEU A 232 8.62 7.34 -3.52
N SER A 233 9.91 7.52 -3.25
CA SER A 233 10.92 7.32 -4.27
C SER A 233 11.04 5.86 -4.71
N THR A 234 11.26 5.64 -6.01
CA THR A 234 11.52 4.32 -6.60
C THR A 234 12.69 3.62 -5.89
N ALA A 235 13.73 4.37 -5.50
CA ALA A 235 14.87 3.83 -4.77
C ALA A 235 14.48 3.26 -3.40
N ARG A 236 13.65 3.98 -2.62
CA ARG A 236 13.14 3.50 -1.34
C ARG A 236 12.25 2.26 -1.51
N PHE A 237 11.40 2.26 -2.54
CA PHE A 237 10.59 1.09 -2.86
C PHE A 237 11.46 -0.14 -3.18
N LYS A 238 12.46 0.03 -4.05
CA LYS A 238 13.39 -1.04 -4.48
C LYS A 238 14.19 -1.63 -3.31
N GLN A 239 14.59 -0.82 -2.33
CA GLN A 239 15.28 -1.29 -1.12
C GLN A 239 14.53 -2.43 -0.42
N ALA A 240 13.20 -2.35 -0.39
CA ALA A 240 12.34 -3.35 0.22
C ALA A 240 11.92 -4.45 -0.76
N TYR A 241 11.48 -4.07 -1.96
CA TYR A 241 10.88 -4.96 -2.94
C TYR A 241 11.90 -5.91 -3.60
N ASP A 242 13.10 -5.42 -3.93
CA ASP A 242 14.08 -6.18 -4.73
C ASP A 242 14.61 -7.43 -4.00
N ALA A 243 14.40 -7.54 -2.68
CA ALA A 243 14.74 -8.71 -1.90
C ALA A 243 13.95 -9.96 -2.29
N ARG A 244 12.73 -9.79 -2.81
CA ARG A 244 11.83 -10.90 -3.16
C ARG A 244 11.25 -10.78 -4.57
N LYS A 245 10.99 -9.56 -5.04
CA LYS A 245 10.32 -9.27 -6.33
C LYS A 245 9.03 -10.07 -6.49
N TRP A 246 8.24 -10.06 -5.43
CA TRP A 246 7.00 -10.78 -5.29
C TRP A 246 5.83 -9.82 -5.43
N ALA A 247 4.95 -10.12 -6.37
CA ALA A 247 3.78 -9.31 -6.62
C ALA A 247 2.58 -10.13 -7.12
N VAL A 248 1.39 -9.54 -7.04
CA VAL A 248 0.15 -10.07 -7.61
C VAL A 248 -0.54 -8.95 -8.37
N SER A 249 -0.69 -9.08 -9.68
CA SER A 249 -1.49 -8.14 -10.48
C SER A 249 -2.96 -8.51 -10.45
N ILE A 250 -3.81 -7.49 -10.55
CA ILE A 250 -5.27 -7.61 -10.53
C ILE A 250 -5.80 -7.06 -11.86
N GLY A 251 -6.60 -7.87 -12.56
CA GLY A 251 -7.15 -7.59 -13.90
C GLY A 251 -6.30 -8.07 -15.07
#